data_AF-A0A914W587-F1
#
_entry.id   AF-A0A914W587-F1
#
_cell.length_a   1.000
_cell.length_b   1.000
_cell.length_c   1.000
_cell.angle_alpha   90.00
_cell.angle_beta   90.00
_cell.angle_gamma   90.00
#
_symmetry.space_group_name_H-M   'P 1'
#
loop_
_entity.id
_entity.type
_entity.pdbx_description
1 polymer ?
#
loop_
_entity_poly.entity_id
_entity_poly.type
_entity_poly.pdbx_seq_one_letter_code
_entity_poly.pdbx_strand_id
1 'polypeptide(L)'
;MEGDLTSYDSEWTVLRSSSVESTACDPEQVSASFHRLVDIWRDQPHTVNRRLAGAKGDLPPDLREKVLKSAGEHYGNFMPSLHECTGVEVRRLISKSDVFSSGCFEVSFLNESERSHSASFFPVVTDEHKNPHVTIPYRISAELEKGGSSLKFTLETASECDDRMADWLTQTLHPTLLRWLKNMRLNQVSVTSVRLVDIERYADTYRRIKETYGKDLARTWPERTSAQKFVFEDCAIAAYLVELWRDMGLGPQTFVDIGCGNGLLVYLLQLEGHNGIGLDLRKRNIWDRFESNNLTSMPFPVLSVDPSGNALNDLPRQDWLIGNHSDELTPWIPVMAAKSASNFFLLPCCPFDFYGKFAKGRKSADGTTHFPSYIPYVRSICDDLGFDVEEDRLKIPSTKRACFIGTIPKCGLPADLNERIALLTNATGATPHFVARPAVEVIRNCIHL
;
A
#
# COMPACT_ATOMS: atom_id res chain seq x y z
N MET A 1 55.02 -16.95 7.94
CA MET A 1 54.56 -15.56 8.10
C MET A 1 53.05 -15.64 8.24
N GLU A 2 52.63 -15.91 9.46
CA GLU A 2 51.25 -15.74 9.91
C GLU A 2 50.97 -14.23 9.90
N GLY A 3 50.04 -13.81 9.06
CA GLY A 3 49.49 -12.45 9.10
C GLY A 3 48.26 -12.49 9.98
N ASP A 4 48.29 -11.71 11.06
CA ASP A 4 47.21 -11.48 11.99
C ASP A 4 45.86 -11.24 11.28
N LEU A 5 44.90 -12.12 11.53
CA LEU A 5 43.47 -11.92 11.31
C LEU A 5 42.89 -11.17 12.53
N THR A 6 43.25 -9.91 12.73
CA THR A 6 42.62 -9.06 13.74
C THR A 6 42.48 -7.61 13.27
N SER A 7 41.25 -7.09 13.44
CA SER A 7 40.79 -5.69 13.35
C SER A 7 40.26 -5.18 12.00
N TYR A 8 39.06 -5.62 11.62
CA TYR A 8 38.08 -4.76 10.92
C TYR A 8 36.99 -4.22 11.88
N ASP A 9 37.31 -4.15 13.18
CA ASP A 9 36.54 -3.38 14.18
C ASP A 9 37.04 -1.93 14.16
N SER A 10 36.78 -1.21 13.08
CA SER A 10 36.62 0.24 13.19
C SER A 10 35.48 0.50 14.18
N GLU A 11 35.73 1.24 15.27
CA GLU A 11 34.81 1.37 16.42
C GLU A 11 33.39 1.79 16.02
N TRP A 12 32.48 0.82 15.92
CA TRP A 12 31.05 1.09 15.88
C TRP A 12 30.67 1.71 17.23
N THR A 13 30.16 2.94 17.19
CA THR A 13 29.74 3.65 18.39
C THR A 13 28.28 3.30 18.68
N VAL A 14 28.03 2.74 19.87
CA VAL A 14 26.68 2.43 20.33
C VAL A 14 25.90 3.72 20.57
N LEU A 15 24.85 3.94 19.77
CA LEU A 15 23.94 5.07 19.95
C LEU A 15 22.85 4.75 20.97
N ARG A 16 22.32 3.52 20.93
CA ARG A 16 21.29 3.07 21.88
C ARG A 16 21.30 1.55 22.01
N SER A 17 21.06 1.08 23.23
CA SER A 17 20.87 -0.34 23.53
C SER A 17 19.63 -0.52 24.41
N SER A 18 18.91 -1.62 24.25
CA SER A 18 17.78 -1.98 25.10
C SER A 18 17.63 -3.49 25.19
N SER A 19 17.32 -4.00 26.38
CA SER A 19 17.04 -5.42 26.59
C SER A 19 15.54 -5.69 26.43
N VAL A 20 15.23 -6.85 25.86
CA VAL A 20 13.86 -7.34 25.64
C VAL A 20 13.77 -8.75 26.20
N GLU A 21 12.76 -9.02 27.01
CA GLU A 21 12.45 -10.39 27.41
C GLU A 21 12.11 -11.20 26.16
N SER A 22 12.87 -12.27 25.93
CA SER A 22 12.62 -13.13 24.79
C SER A 22 11.43 -14.02 25.12
N THR A 23 10.37 -13.97 24.31
CA THR A 23 9.33 -15.01 24.35
C THR A 23 9.83 -16.34 23.80
N ALA A 24 10.99 -16.32 23.13
CA ALA A 24 11.66 -17.46 22.55
C ALA A 24 12.92 -17.82 23.38
N CYS A 25 12.90 -18.96 24.06
CA CYS A 25 14.12 -19.56 24.62
C CYS A 25 15.00 -20.24 23.54
N ASP A 26 14.64 -20.08 22.26
CA ASP A 26 15.22 -20.77 21.11
C ASP A 26 16.00 -19.79 20.21
N PRO A 27 17.33 -19.96 20.04
CA PRO A 27 18.15 -19.17 19.15
C PRO A 27 17.66 -19.13 17.69
N GLU A 28 17.05 -20.19 17.17
CA GLU A 28 16.56 -20.20 15.78
C GLU A 28 15.41 -19.20 15.58
N GLN A 29 14.53 -19.06 16.57
CA GLN A 29 13.43 -18.09 16.53
C GLN A 29 13.94 -16.64 16.62
N VAL A 30 15.03 -16.42 17.35
CA VAL A 30 15.70 -15.12 17.42
C VAL A 30 16.27 -14.73 16.06
N SER A 31 17.02 -15.64 15.42
CA SER A 31 17.55 -15.45 14.07
C SER A 31 16.44 -15.13 13.07
N ALA A 32 15.39 -15.97 13.02
CA ALA A 32 14.27 -15.78 12.11
C ALA A 32 13.53 -14.44 12.35
N SER A 33 13.36 -14.05 13.62
CA SER A 33 12.71 -12.77 13.98
C SER A 33 13.57 -11.58 13.60
N PHE A 34 14.89 -11.68 13.75
CA PHE A 34 15.83 -10.64 13.34
C PHE A 34 15.89 -10.51 11.81
N HIS A 35 15.99 -11.61 11.06
CA HIS A 35 15.97 -11.57 9.59
C HIS A 35 14.67 -10.94 9.09
N ARG A 36 13.54 -11.34 9.67
CA ARG A 36 12.24 -10.75 9.35
C ARG A 36 12.17 -9.26 9.67
N LEU A 37 12.74 -8.81 10.79
CA LEU A 37 12.84 -7.40 11.14
C LEU A 37 13.62 -6.62 10.08
N VAL A 38 14.79 -7.14 9.68
CA VAL A 38 15.66 -6.54 8.67
C VAL A 38 14.94 -6.45 7.32
N ASP A 39 14.23 -7.50 6.90
CA ASP A 39 13.45 -7.50 5.66
C ASP A 39 12.33 -6.46 5.69
N ILE A 40 11.57 -6.38 6.79
CA ILE A 40 10.51 -5.36 6.95
C ILE A 40 11.12 -3.96 6.88
N TRP A 41 12.28 -3.74 7.49
CA TRP A 41 12.96 -2.45 7.46
C TRP A 41 13.43 -2.08 6.05
N ARG A 42 14.06 -3.02 5.35
CA ARG A 42 14.51 -2.91 3.96
C ARG A 42 13.36 -2.67 2.97
N ASP A 43 12.21 -3.33 3.16
CA ASP A 43 11.04 -3.23 2.28
C ASP A 43 10.19 -2.00 2.57
N GLN A 44 10.06 -1.64 3.85
CA GLN A 44 9.08 -0.68 4.31
C GLN A 44 9.67 0.49 5.13
N PRO A 45 10.80 1.11 4.72
CA PRO A 45 11.41 2.17 5.50
C PRO A 45 10.51 3.42 5.61
N HIS A 46 9.61 3.59 4.64
CA HIS A 46 8.59 4.63 4.60
C HIS A 46 7.57 4.59 5.76
N THR A 47 7.46 3.46 6.45
CA THR A 47 6.59 3.32 7.63
C THR A 47 7.17 4.04 8.86
N VAL A 48 8.49 4.27 8.88
CA VAL A 48 9.20 5.02 9.93
C VAL A 48 9.59 6.41 9.41
N ASN A 49 10.21 6.49 8.23
CA ASN A 49 10.61 7.74 7.61
C ASN A 49 9.58 8.20 6.56
N ARG A 50 8.76 9.17 6.93
CA ARG A 50 7.67 9.68 6.08
C ARG A 50 8.13 10.40 4.81
N ARG A 51 9.42 10.75 4.67
CA ARG A 51 9.99 11.33 3.44
C ARG A 51 10.01 10.34 2.29
N LEU A 52 10.05 9.04 2.59
CA LEU A 52 10.06 7.97 1.61
C LEU A 52 8.64 7.57 1.20
N ALA A 53 8.49 7.20 -0.07
CA ALA A 53 7.33 6.51 -0.63
C ALA A 53 7.47 4.99 -0.49
N GLY A 54 8.70 4.46 -0.55
CA GLY A 54 8.99 3.03 -0.48
C GLY A 54 10.47 2.74 -0.74
N ALA A 55 10.76 1.47 -0.98
CA ALA A 55 12.07 1.01 -1.42
C ALA A 55 11.89 -0.07 -2.51
N LYS A 56 12.90 -0.23 -3.38
CA LYS A 56 12.91 -1.20 -4.48
C LYS A 56 14.25 -1.94 -4.52
N GLY A 57 14.21 -3.28 -4.43
CA GLY A 57 15.40 -4.14 -4.43
C GLY A 57 15.75 -4.77 -5.78
N ASP A 58 14.77 -4.97 -6.68
CA ASP A 58 15.02 -5.52 -8.01
C ASP A 58 15.58 -4.43 -8.94
N LEU A 59 16.90 -4.27 -8.90
CA LEU A 59 17.67 -3.27 -9.64
C LEU A 59 18.38 -3.91 -10.84
N PRO A 60 18.50 -3.20 -11.98
CA PRO A 60 19.34 -3.66 -13.09
C PRO A 60 20.76 -4.02 -12.63
N PRO A 61 21.37 -5.12 -13.12
CA PRO A 61 22.68 -5.59 -12.67
C PRO A 61 23.77 -4.50 -12.71
N ASP A 62 23.86 -3.75 -13.81
CA ASP A 62 24.85 -2.68 -13.98
C ASP A 62 24.70 -1.57 -12.94
N LEU A 63 23.45 -1.23 -12.60
CA LEU A 63 23.18 -0.22 -11.57
C LEU A 63 23.54 -0.75 -10.19
N ARG A 64 23.20 -2.01 -9.90
CA ARG A 64 23.57 -2.67 -8.64
C ARG A 64 25.09 -2.68 -8.45
N GLU A 65 25.84 -3.06 -9.48
CA GLU A 65 27.30 -3.08 -9.44
C GLU A 65 27.89 -1.67 -9.24
N LYS A 66 27.37 -0.67 -9.96
CA LYS A 66 27.79 0.73 -9.79
C LYS A 66 27.60 1.22 -8.35
N VAL A 67 26.47 0.90 -7.73
CA VAL A 67 26.18 1.29 -6.33
C VAL A 67 27.11 0.57 -5.36
N LEU A 68 27.35 -0.73 -5.53
CA LEU A 68 28.28 -1.49 -4.69
C LEU A 68 29.72 -0.95 -4.79
N LYS A 69 30.17 -0.64 -6.00
CA LYS A 69 31.49 -0.02 -6.22
C LYS A 69 31.59 1.32 -5.52
N SER A 70 30.59 2.20 -5.69
CA SER A 70 30.54 3.49 -5.01
C SER A 70 30.55 3.35 -3.48
N ALA A 71 29.85 2.35 -2.93
CA ALA A 71 29.87 2.06 -1.50
C ALA A 71 31.26 1.64 -1.02
N GLY A 72 31.93 0.74 -1.76
CA GLY A 72 33.29 0.29 -1.43
C GLY A 72 34.33 1.41 -1.51
N GLU A 73 34.23 2.30 -2.50
CA GLU A 73 35.11 3.46 -2.64
C GLU A 73 34.91 4.47 -1.49
N HIS A 74 33.66 4.67 -1.04
CA HIS A 74 33.34 5.67 -0.03
C HIS A 74 33.51 5.14 1.41
N TYR A 75 33.24 3.86 1.64
CA TYR A 75 33.20 3.25 2.97
C TYR A 75 34.19 2.11 3.16
N GLY A 76 35.21 1.94 2.30
CA GLY A 76 36.11 0.77 2.32
C GLY A 76 36.78 0.47 3.66
N ASN A 77 36.91 1.44 4.57
CA ASN A 77 37.43 1.22 5.92
C ASN A 77 36.40 0.59 6.89
N PHE A 78 35.11 0.73 6.60
CA PHE A 78 33.97 0.30 7.43
C PHE A 78 33.19 -0.86 6.81
N MET A 79 33.32 -1.06 5.51
CA MET A 79 32.70 -2.16 4.78
C MET A 79 33.68 -3.34 4.71
N PRO A 80 33.31 -4.52 5.24
CA PRO A 80 34.05 -5.74 4.99
C PRO A 80 34.00 -6.08 3.51
N SER A 81 34.86 -7.02 3.12
CA SER A 81 34.85 -7.50 1.76
C SER A 81 33.51 -8.18 1.44
N LEU A 82 32.80 -7.71 0.40
CA LEU A 82 31.45 -8.17 0.09
C LEU A 82 31.35 -9.68 -0.19
N HIS A 83 32.45 -10.35 -0.55
CA HIS A 83 32.47 -11.80 -0.76
C HIS A 83 32.45 -12.60 0.56
N GLU A 84 32.73 -11.94 1.69
CA GLU A 84 32.68 -12.52 3.04
C GLU A 84 31.32 -12.26 3.71
N CYS A 85 30.47 -11.42 3.10
CA CYS A 85 29.17 -11.05 3.63
C CYS A 85 28.06 -11.97 3.13
N THR A 86 27.06 -12.22 3.99
CA THR A 86 25.82 -12.89 3.61
C THR A 86 24.69 -11.86 3.45
N GLY A 87 23.68 -12.21 2.64
CA GLY A 87 22.48 -11.38 2.50
C GLY A 87 22.73 -9.96 1.98
N VAL A 88 23.68 -9.80 1.05
CA VAL A 88 24.04 -8.51 0.43
C VAL A 88 22.91 -8.02 -0.48
N GLU A 89 22.22 -6.99 -0.03
CA GLU A 89 21.09 -6.36 -0.68
C GLU A 89 21.44 -4.91 -1.07
N VAL A 90 20.96 -4.49 -2.25
CA VAL A 90 21.05 -3.09 -2.69
C VAL A 90 19.65 -2.62 -3.00
N ARG A 91 19.22 -1.55 -2.33
CA ARG A 91 17.86 -1.03 -2.48
C ARG A 91 17.86 0.42 -2.85
N ARG A 92 17.06 0.79 -3.84
CA ARG A 92 16.74 2.19 -4.14
C ARG A 92 15.71 2.69 -3.13
N LEU A 93 15.96 3.83 -2.51
CA LEU A 93 15.04 4.51 -1.60
C LEU A 93 14.24 5.55 -2.37
N ILE A 94 12.92 5.38 -2.45
CA ILE A 94 12.06 6.19 -3.32
C ILE A 94 11.53 7.37 -2.50
N SER A 95 11.86 8.60 -2.91
CA SER A 95 11.41 9.83 -2.25
C SER A 95 9.97 10.21 -2.62
N LYS A 96 9.25 10.83 -1.68
CA LYS A 96 7.95 11.47 -1.96
C LYS A 96 8.07 12.84 -2.64
N SER A 97 9.24 13.46 -2.61
CA SER A 97 9.49 14.78 -3.20
C SER A 97 10.73 14.77 -4.07
N ASP A 98 10.63 15.51 -5.16
CA ASP A 98 11.68 15.91 -6.10
C ASP A 98 12.85 16.70 -5.47
N VAL A 99 12.68 17.27 -4.27
CA VAL A 99 13.76 17.96 -3.53
C VAL A 99 14.87 17.00 -3.09
N PHE A 100 14.57 15.70 -3.00
CA PHE A 100 15.53 14.66 -2.61
C PHE A 100 16.01 13.87 -3.83
N SER A 101 17.17 13.24 -3.65
CA SER A 101 17.80 12.39 -4.66
C SER A 101 16.88 11.31 -5.20
N SER A 102 16.89 11.17 -6.53
CA SER A 102 16.30 10.02 -7.23
C SER A 102 17.31 8.86 -7.33
N GLY A 103 18.60 9.17 -7.20
CA GLY A 103 19.71 8.22 -7.13
C GLY A 103 20.11 7.84 -5.71
N CYS A 104 19.15 7.75 -4.77
CA CYS A 104 19.40 7.34 -3.38
C CYS A 104 19.26 5.83 -3.22
N PHE A 105 20.29 5.20 -2.67
CA PHE A 105 20.37 3.76 -2.44
C PHE A 105 20.84 3.45 -1.02
N GLU A 106 20.64 2.21 -0.62
CA GLU A 106 21.18 1.63 0.62
C GLU A 106 21.75 0.24 0.29
N VAL A 107 23.03 0.05 0.60
CA VAL A 107 23.68 -1.26 0.58
C VAL A 107 23.57 -1.84 1.98
N SER A 108 23.13 -3.08 2.11
CA SER A 108 23.04 -3.72 3.42
C SER A 108 23.42 -5.19 3.36
N PHE A 109 23.95 -5.71 4.45
CA PHE A 109 24.33 -7.12 4.57
C PHE A 109 24.18 -7.59 6.01
N LEU A 110 24.08 -8.91 6.17
CA LEU A 110 24.00 -9.57 7.46
C LEU A 110 25.40 -9.98 7.91
N ASN A 111 25.68 -9.84 9.21
CA ASN A 111 26.79 -10.52 9.87
C ASN A 111 26.22 -11.36 11.00
N GLU A 112 26.42 -12.67 10.88
CA GLU A 112 25.81 -13.67 11.74
C GLU A 112 26.86 -14.47 12.50
N SER A 113 26.56 -14.74 13.75
CA SER A 113 27.24 -15.71 14.61
C SER A 113 26.16 -16.46 15.41
N GLU A 114 26.52 -17.56 16.08
CA GLU A 114 25.55 -18.37 16.84
C GLU A 114 24.75 -17.60 17.92
N ARG A 115 25.26 -16.45 18.40
CA ARG A 115 24.65 -15.68 19.50
C ARG A 115 24.36 -14.23 19.18
N SER A 116 24.88 -13.72 18.07
CA SER A 116 24.75 -12.32 17.67
C SER A 116 24.40 -12.26 16.19
N HIS A 117 23.27 -11.63 15.90
CA HIS A 117 22.83 -11.32 14.55
C HIS A 117 22.90 -9.81 14.37
N SER A 118 23.53 -9.36 13.30
CA SER A 118 23.60 -7.94 12.96
C SER A 118 23.33 -7.70 11.49
N ALA A 119 22.83 -6.51 11.20
CA ALA A 119 22.65 -6.03 9.83
C ALA A 119 23.27 -4.63 9.76
N SER A 120 24.17 -4.44 8.80
CA SER A 120 24.84 -3.16 8.56
C SER A 120 24.24 -2.51 7.30
N PHE A 121 24.10 -1.20 7.32
CA PHE A 121 23.44 -0.40 6.29
C PHE A 121 24.33 0.78 5.91
N PHE A 122 24.55 0.96 4.61
CA PHE A 122 25.44 1.94 4.02
C PHE A 122 24.67 2.76 2.99
N PRO A 123 24.36 4.03 3.28
CA PRO A 123 23.64 4.88 2.35
C PRO A 123 24.54 5.30 1.19
N VAL A 124 24.02 5.29 -0.04
CA VAL A 124 24.76 5.70 -1.24
C VAL A 124 23.91 6.66 -2.04
N VAL A 125 24.44 7.84 -2.34
CA VAL A 125 23.77 8.82 -3.21
C VAL A 125 24.62 8.98 -4.47
N THR A 126 23.98 8.84 -5.63
CA THR A 126 24.68 8.85 -6.94
C THR A 126 24.48 10.15 -7.72
N ASP A 127 23.75 11.12 -7.15
CA ASP A 127 23.55 12.46 -7.68
C ASP A 127 23.92 13.51 -6.61
N GLU A 128 23.85 14.80 -6.95
CA GLU A 128 24.22 15.90 -6.04
C GLU A 128 23.09 16.32 -5.08
N HIS A 129 21.97 15.58 -5.06
CA HIS A 129 20.81 15.93 -4.25
C HIS A 129 20.89 15.35 -2.84
N LYS A 130 20.02 15.84 -1.95
CA LYS A 130 19.99 15.40 -0.56
C LYS A 130 19.43 13.99 -0.42
N ASN A 131 20.04 13.19 0.45
CA ASN A 131 19.51 11.90 0.88
C ASN A 131 18.22 12.11 1.72
N PRO A 132 17.08 11.48 1.36
CA PRO A 132 15.82 11.57 2.11
C PRO A 132 15.81 10.75 3.42
N HIS A 133 16.80 9.90 3.64
CA HIS A 133 16.88 8.88 4.67
C HIS A 133 18.05 9.08 5.65
N VAL A 134 18.58 7.98 6.19
CA VAL A 134 19.79 7.97 7.02
C VAL A 134 20.99 8.24 6.13
N THR A 135 21.86 9.16 6.54
CA THR A 135 22.97 9.68 5.70
C THR A 135 24.34 9.15 6.11
N ILE A 136 24.38 8.30 7.13
CA ILE A 136 25.59 7.71 7.68
C ILE A 136 25.45 6.19 7.78
N PRO A 137 26.55 5.42 7.77
CA PRO A 137 26.50 3.99 8.04
C PRO A 137 25.97 3.68 9.43
N TYR A 138 25.02 2.76 9.53
CA TYR A 138 24.44 2.32 10.80
C TYR A 138 24.29 0.80 10.84
N ARG A 139 24.26 0.23 12.05
CA ARG A 139 24.11 -1.20 12.29
C ARG A 139 23.04 -1.43 13.34
N ILE A 140 22.19 -2.40 13.09
CA ILE A 140 21.29 -2.95 14.11
C ILE A 140 21.76 -4.35 14.47
N SER A 141 21.74 -4.68 15.75
CA SER A 141 22.17 -5.99 16.24
C SER A 141 21.21 -6.51 17.31
N ALA A 142 21.11 -7.83 17.37
CA ALA A 142 20.33 -8.61 18.30
C ALA A 142 21.23 -9.71 18.86
N GLU A 143 21.54 -9.63 20.15
CA GLU A 143 22.41 -10.57 20.85
C GLU A 143 21.66 -11.23 22.01
N LEU A 144 21.78 -12.55 22.14
CA LEU A 144 21.21 -13.27 23.28
C LEU A 144 22.04 -13.01 24.55
N GLU A 145 21.44 -12.44 25.60
CA GLU A 145 22.14 -12.14 26.84
C GLU A 145 22.50 -13.43 27.62
N LYS A 146 23.53 -13.32 28.47
CA LYS A 146 23.98 -14.43 29.33
C LYS A 146 22.81 -14.88 30.22
N GLY A 147 22.36 -16.13 30.03
CA GLY A 147 21.20 -16.69 30.72
C GLY A 147 20.03 -17.03 29.80
N GLY A 148 20.03 -16.57 28.54
CA GLY A 148 19.09 -16.98 27.48
C GLY A 148 17.66 -16.45 27.63
N SER A 149 17.37 -15.67 28.67
CA SER A 149 16.04 -15.14 28.96
C SER A 149 15.74 -13.80 28.29
N SER A 150 16.77 -13.11 27.79
CA SER A 150 16.65 -11.75 27.26
C SER A 150 17.56 -11.56 26.05
N LEU A 151 17.13 -10.64 25.18
CA LEU A 151 17.81 -10.28 23.95
C LEU A 151 18.18 -8.79 24.03
N LYS A 152 19.47 -8.50 23.87
CA LYS A 152 20.00 -7.14 23.78
C LYS A 152 19.88 -6.68 22.34
N PHE A 153 19.08 -5.65 22.12
CA PHE A 153 18.95 -4.99 20.83
C PHE A 153 19.78 -3.70 20.84
N THR A 154 20.65 -3.52 19.87
CA THR A 154 21.59 -2.39 19.82
C THR A 154 21.55 -1.70 18.45
N LEU A 155 21.66 -0.38 18.46
CA LEU A 155 21.81 0.48 17.29
C LEU A 155 23.15 1.22 17.38
N GLU A 156 23.95 1.12 16.33
CA GLU A 156 25.33 1.59 16.27
C GLU A 156 25.57 2.41 14.99
N THR A 157 26.60 3.26 15.00
CA THR A 157 27.06 4.03 13.82
C THR A 157 28.58 3.87 13.65
N ALA A 158 29.05 3.90 12.41
CA ALA A 158 30.48 3.80 12.10
C ALA A 158 31.18 5.17 11.94
N SER A 159 30.41 6.26 11.91
CA SER A 159 30.93 7.62 11.72
C SER A 159 30.35 8.59 12.74
N GLU A 160 31.01 9.74 12.89
CA GLU A 160 30.43 10.89 13.60
C GLU A 160 29.03 11.16 13.06
N CYS A 161 28.09 11.27 13.99
CA CYS A 161 26.68 11.41 13.73
C CYS A 161 26.26 12.78 14.26
N ASP A 162 25.71 13.63 13.40
CA ASP A 162 25.17 14.90 13.87
C ASP A 162 24.01 14.67 14.87
N ASP A 163 23.82 15.62 15.79
CA ASP A 163 22.83 15.48 16.87
C ASP A 163 21.42 15.17 16.35
N ARG A 164 21.02 15.71 15.20
CA ARG A 164 19.67 15.48 14.64
C ARG A 164 19.51 14.07 14.12
N MET A 165 20.54 13.54 13.45
CA MET A 165 20.55 12.17 12.97
C MET A 165 20.63 11.19 14.14
N ALA A 166 21.46 11.47 15.13
CA ALA A 166 21.57 10.68 16.35
C ALA A 166 20.23 10.63 17.10
N ASP A 167 19.57 11.78 17.26
CA ASP A 167 18.24 11.87 17.86
C ASP A 167 17.20 11.09 17.05
N TRP A 168 17.21 11.19 15.72
CA TRP A 168 16.25 10.45 14.90
C TRP A 168 16.46 8.93 15.00
N LEU A 169 17.71 8.48 14.90
CA LEU A 169 18.10 7.07 15.04
C LEU A 169 17.71 6.52 16.43
N THR A 170 18.04 7.25 17.49
CA THR A 170 17.79 6.81 18.86
C THR A 170 16.34 6.96 19.30
N GLN A 171 15.66 8.05 18.96
CA GLN A 171 14.31 8.37 19.45
C GLN A 171 13.19 7.91 18.51
N THR A 172 13.48 7.69 17.21
CA THR A 172 12.47 7.26 16.23
C THR A 172 12.72 5.84 15.74
N LEU A 173 13.90 5.55 15.18
CA LEU A 173 14.18 4.26 14.55
C LEU A 173 14.26 3.14 15.59
N HIS A 174 15.18 3.24 16.55
CA HIS A 174 15.42 2.22 17.56
C HIS A 174 14.13 1.75 18.28
N PRO A 175 13.31 2.63 18.91
CA PRO A 175 12.10 2.19 19.59
C PRO A 175 11.06 1.59 18.64
N THR A 176 11.03 2.00 17.37
CA THR A 176 10.13 1.43 16.37
C THR A 176 10.54 0.01 16.00
N LEU A 177 11.82 -0.22 15.69
CA LEU A 177 12.34 -1.55 15.38
C LEU A 177 12.22 -2.49 16.58
N LEU A 178 12.52 -2.00 17.79
CA LEU A 178 12.37 -2.77 19.03
C LEU A 178 10.92 -3.21 19.23
N ARG A 179 9.95 -2.33 18.96
CA ARG A 179 8.53 -2.65 19.04
C ARG A 179 8.12 -3.67 17.98
N TRP A 180 8.66 -3.61 16.76
CA TRP A 180 8.40 -4.62 15.74
C TRP A 180 8.94 -5.98 16.15
N LEU A 181 10.19 -6.04 16.65
CA LEU A 181 10.80 -7.27 17.14
C LEU A 181 9.97 -7.89 18.29
N LYS A 182 9.52 -7.07 19.27
CA LYS A 182 8.67 -7.53 20.38
C LYS A 182 7.32 -8.13 19.96
N ASN A 183 6.75 -7.64 18.87
CA ASN A 183 5.42 -8.04 18.39
C ASN A 183 5.52 -8.93 17.14
N MET A 184 6.70 -9.46 16.84
CA MET A 184 6.95 -10.23 15.62
C MET A 184 6.16 -11.54 15.67
N ARG A 185 5.48 -11.85 14.57
CA ARG A 185 4.78 -13.12 14.39
C ARG A 185 5.30 -13.77 13.12
N LEU A 186 6.17 -14.77 13.26
CA LEU A 186 6.84 -15.42 12.12
C LEU A 186 5.85 -16.07 11.14
N ASN A 187 4.71 -16.54 11.64
CA ASN A 187 3.67 -17.16 10.82
C ASN A 187 2.79 -16.13 10.08
N GLN A 188 2.98 -14.83 10.33
CA GLN A 188 2.20 -13.78 9.67
C GLN A 188 2.87 -13.35 8.36
N VAL A 189 2.13 -13.49 7.27
CA VAL A 189 2.54 -13.00 5.95
C VAL A 189 2.65 -11.48 6.00
N SER A 190 3.77 -10.95 5.51
CA SER A 190 3.99 -9.50 5.39
C SER A 190 3.12 -8.99 4.26
N VAL A 191 2.31 -7.97 4.55
CA VAL A 191 1.45 -7.34 3.56
C VAL A 191 2.19 -6.14 2.98
N THR A 192 2.82 -6.33 1.83
CA THR A 192 3.39 -5.24 1.03
C THR A 192 2.25 -4.39 0.46
N SER A 193 2.39 -3.08 0.55
CA SER A 193 1.39 -2.15 -0.01
C SER A 193 1.78 -1.76 -1.43
N VAL A 194 0.79 -1.66 -2.32
CA VAL A 194 0.91 -1.42 -3.76
C VAL A 194 1.81 -2.43 -4.47
N ARG A 195 1.59 -3.73 -4.21
CA ARG A 195 2.40 -4.83 -4.75
C ARG A 195 2.15 -5.12 -6.23
N LEU A 196 1.00 -4.73 -6.77
CA LEU A 196 0.60 -5.02 -8.15
C LEU A 196 1.11 -3.97 -9.15
N VAL A 197 1.78 -2.93 -8.67
CA VAL A 197 2.33 -1.85 -9.50
C VAL A 197 3.78 -1.60 -9.13
N ASP A 198 4.56 -1.11 -10.08
CA ASP A 198 5.91 -0.61 -9.77
C ASP A 198 5.85 0.59 -8.81
N ILE A 199 6.46 0.44 -7.63
CA ILE A 199 6.40 1.44 -6.56
C ILE A 199 7.04 2.79 -6.94
N GLU A 200 8.03 2.78 -7.82
CA GLU A 200 8.72 3.98 -8.27
C GLU A 200 7.84 4.75 -9.25
N ARG A 201 7.31 4.07 -10.27
CA ARG A 201 6.34 4.65 -11.20
C ARG A 201 5.10 5.16 -10.48
N TYR A 202 4.57 4.39 -9.53
CA TYR A 202 3.43 4.81 -8.71
C TYR A 202 3.74 6.10 -7.94
N ALA A 203 4.90 6.18 -7.28
CA ALA A 203 5.28 7.37 -6.51
C ALA A 203 5.40 8.61 -7.41
N ASP A 204 5.96 8.45 -8.61
CA ASP A 204 6.12 9.53 -9.57
C ASP A 204 4.78 9.99 -10.17
N THR A 205 3.94 9.05 -10.59
CA THR A 205 2.59 9.35 -11.10
C THR A 205 1.71 10.00 -10.04
N TYR A 206 1.74 9.50 -8.80
CA TYR A 206 1.01 10.13 -7.69
C TYR A 206 1.49 11.56 -7.43
N ARG A 207 2.81 11.80 -7.41
CA ARG A 207 3.39 13.14 -7.25
C ARG A 207 2.91 14.08 -8.35
N ARG A 208 2.99 13.64 -9.61
CA ARG A 208 2.55 14.41 -10.78
C ARG A 208 1.07 14.77 -10.72
N ILE A 209 0.18 13.79 -10.49
CA ILE A 209 -1.28 14.02 -10.38
C ILE A 209 -1.58 15.00 -9.23
N LYS A 210 -0.93 14.80 -8.07
CA LYS A 210 -1.09 15.66 -6.91
C LYS A 210 -0.66 17.10 -7.20
N GLU A 211 0.43 17.30 -7.93
CA GLU A 211 0.96 18.64 -8.24
C GLU A 211 0.20 19.34 -9.34
N THR A 212 -0.18 18.59 -10.37
CA THR A 212 -0.83 19.13 -11.57
C THR A 212 -2.30 19.47 -11.29
N TYR A 213 -3.00 18.62 -10.53
CA TYR A 213 -4.44 18.79 -10.26
C TYR A 213 -4.74 18.92 -8.77
N GLY A 214 -4.19 18.01 -7.96
CA GLY A 214 -4.59 17.84 -6.56
C GLY A 214 -4.43 19.09 -5.68
N LYS A 215 -3.33 19.85 -5.81
CA LYS A 215 -3.09 21.06 -5.01
C LYS A 215 -4.16 22.13 -5.24
N ASP A 216 -4.54 22.37 -6.49
CA ASP A 216 -5.56 23.37 -6.82
C ASP A 216 -6.96 22.91 -6.42
N LEU A 217 -7.30 21.65 -6.70
CA LEU A 217 -8.55 21.02 -6.28
C LEU A 217 -8.75 21.08 -4.76
N ALA A 218 -7.69 20.81 -3.99
CA ALA A 218 -7.75 20.87 -2.53
C ALA A 218 -7.93 22.30 -2.00
N ARG A 219 -7.31 23.30 -2.64
CA ARG A 219 -7.44 24.71 -2.27
C ARG A 219 -8.85 25.26 -2.46
N THR A 220 -9.56 24.75 -3.46
CA THR A 220 -10.86 25.24 -3.92
C THR A 220 -11.97 24.20 -3.71
N TRP A 221 -11.81 23.35 -2.71
CA TRP A 221 -12.70 22.24 -2.40
C TRP A 221 -14.06 22.74 -1.89
N PRO A 222 -15.18 22.47 -2.60
CA PRO A 222 -16.49 23.02 -2.24
C PRO A 222 -17.27 22.11 -1.28
N GLU A 223 -16.80 20.90 -1.02
CA GLU A 223 -17.50 19.94 -0.17
C GLU A 223 -17.20 20.17 1.31
N ARG A 224 -18.12 19.74 2.18
CA ARG A 224 -17.95 19.81 3.65
C ARG A 224 -16.88 18.86 4.17
N THR A 225 -16.47 17.90 3.36
CA THR A 225 -15.45 16.91 3.71
C THR A 225 -14.04 17.49 3.66
N SER A 226 -13.09 16.86 4.34
CA SER A 226 -11.70 17.34 4.34
C SER A 226 -11.04 17.19 2.96
N ALA A 227 -10.69 18.30 2.33
CA ALA A 227 -9.94 18.33 1.09
C ALA A 227 -8.62 17.53 1.19
N GLN A 228 -7.87 17.68 2.29
CA GLN A 228 -6.60 16.97 2.46
C GLN A 228 -6.78 15.45 2.54
N LYS A 229 -7.93 14.98 3.02
CA LYS A 229 -8.22 13.54 3.05
C LYS A 229 -8.66 13.05 1.68
N PHE A 230 -9.71 13.63 1.12
CA PHE A 230 -10.38 13.08 -0.07
C PHE A 230 -9.60 13.35 -1.36
N VAL A 231 -9.08 14.57 -1.57
CA VAL A 231 -8.40 14.91 -2.82
C VAL A 231 -7.14 14.07 -3.03
N PHE A 232 -6.30 13.95 -2.00
CA PHE A 232 -5.05 13.20 -2.11
C PHE A 232 -5.25 11.69 -2.03
N GLU A 233 -6.36 11.21 -1.46
CA GLU A 233 -6.78 9.81 -1.54
C GLU A 233 -7.15 9.44 -2.97
N ASP A 234 -8.01 10.23 -3.63
CA ASP A 234 -8.39 9.98 -5.02
C ASP A 234 -7.21 10.19 -6.00
N CYS A 235 -6.28 11.11 -5.72
CA CYS A 235 -5.03 11.22 -6.49
C CYS A 235 -4.18 9.95 -6.40
N ALA A 236 -4.12 9.31 -5.23
CA ALA A 236 -3.37 8.08 -5.02
C ALA A 236 -4.07 6.88 -5.66
N ILE A 237 -5.41 6.81 -5.61
CA ILE A 237 -6.19 5.75 -6.29
C ILE A 237 -6.06 5.90 -7.81
N ALA A 238 -6.17 7.12 -8.35
CA ALA A 238 -5.98 7.39 -9.78
C ALA A 238 -4.57 6.97 -10.23
N ALA A 239 -3.53 7.35 -9.49
CA ALA A 239 -2.16 6.95 -9.79
C ALA A 239 -1.98 5.43 -9.78
N TYR A 240 -2.60 4.74 -8.82
CA TYR A 240 -2.58 3.28 -8.74
C TYR A 240 -3.22 2.63 -9.97
N LEU A 241 -4.41 3.07 -10.37
CA LEU A 241 -5.13 2.51 -11.52
C LEU A 241 -4.39 2.77 -12.85
N VAL A 242 -3.85 3.98 -13.04
CA VAL A 242 -3.06 4.32 -14.23
C VAL A 242 -1.83 3.41 -14.36
N GLU A 243 -1.08 3.20 -13.27
CA GLU A 243 0.07 2.30 -13.30
C GLU A 243 -0.32 0.83 -13.39
N LEU A 244 -1.43 0.41 -12.76
CA LEU A 244 -1.95 -0.95 -12.88
C LEU A 244 -2.27 -1.28 -14.34
N TRP A 245 -3.02 -0.42 -15.03
CA TRP A 245 -3.36 -0.63 -16.43
C TRP A 245 -2.13 -0.61 -17.34
N ARG A 246 -1.17 0.27 -17.06
CA ARG A 246 0.12 0.27 -17.76
C ARG A 246 0.89 -1.03 -17.57
N ASP A 247 0.96 -1.55 -16.34
CA ASP A 247 1.70 -2.77 -16.00
C ASP A 247 1.03 -4.03 -16.59
N MET A 248 -0.29 -3.97 -16.76
CA MET A 248 -1.06 -4.97 -17.53
C MET A 248 -0.86 -4.87 -19.05
N GLY A 249 -0.10 -3.87 -19.54
CA GLY A 249 0.11 -3.62 -20.97
C GLY A 249 -1.12 -3.07 -21.69
N LEU A 250 -2.05 -2.46 -20.95
CA LEU A 250 -3.29 -1.90 -21.48
C LEU A 250 -3.10 -0.43 -21.90
N GLY A 251 -3.77 -0.05 -22.99
CA GLY A 251 -3.87 1.36 -23.41
C GLY A 251 -4.88 2.16 -22.60
N PRO A 252 -5.30 3.34 -23.08
CA PRO A 252 -6.45 4.06 -22.53
C PRO A 252 -7.65 3.13 -22.32
N GLN A 253 -8.26 3.21 -21.15
CA GLN A 253 -9.33 2.31 -20.73
C GLN A 253 -10.66 3.05 -20.71
N THR A 254 -11.74 2.31 -20.97
CA THR A 254 -13.10 2.75 -20.70
C THR A 254 -13.57 2.24 -19.35
N PHE A 255 -14.21 3.08 -18.53
CA PHE A 255 -14.66 2.67 -17.20
C PHE A 255 -15.96 3.31 -16.74
N VAL A 256 -16.61 2.67 -15.77
CA VAL A 256 -17.76 3.20 -15.03
C VAL A 256 -17.48 3.10 -13.53
N ASP A 257 -17.50 4.22 -12.82
CA ASP A 257 -17.39 4.26 -11.35
C ASP A 257 -18.79 4.29 -10.72
N ILE A 258 -19.16 3.23 -9.99
CA ILE A 258 -20.51 3.06 -9.46
C ILE A 258 -20.55 3.48 -7.99
N GLY A 259 -21.39 4.47 -7.68
CA GLY A 259 -21.38 5.14 -6.40
C GLY A 259 -20.21 6.12 -6.27
N CYS A 260 -19.91 6.83 -7.37
CA CYS A 260 -18.70 7.66 -7.49
C CYS A 260 -18.66 8.86 -6.53
N GLY A 261 -19.75 9.17 -5.84
CA GLY A 261 -19.82 10.21 -4.81
C GLY A 261 -19.41 11.58 -5.35
N ASN A 262 -18.25 12.07 -4.91
CA ASN A 262 -17.75 13.37 -5.34
C ASN A 262 -17.29 13.38 -6.81
N GLY A 263 -17.11 12.23 -7.46
CA GLY A 263 -16.74 12.13 -8.88
C GLY A 263 -15.28 12.51 -9.21
N LEU A 264 -14.45 12.82 -8.20
CA LEU A 264 -13.08 13.26 -8.41
C LEU A 264 -12.21 12.18 -9.03
N LEU A 265 -12.35 10.91 -8.63
CA LEU A 265 -11.59 9.81 -9.23
C LEU A 265 -11.86 9.71 -10.74
N VAL A 266 -13.13 9.77 -11.15
CA VAL A 266 -13.54 9.78 -12.57
C VAL A 266 -12.89 10.94 -13.31
N TYR A 267 -13.00 12.15 -12.75
CA TYR A 267 -12.41 13.35 -13.33
C TYR A 267 -10.89 13.25 -13.51
N LEU A 268 -10.18 12.73 -12.49
CA LEU A 268 -8.73 12.52 -12.56
C LEU A 268 -8.35 11.50 -13.64
N LEU A 269 -9.05 10.37 -13.71
CA LEU A 269 -8.78 9.34 -14.72
C LEU A 269 -9.03 9.85 -16.15
N GLN A 270 -10.05 10.70 -16.34
CA GLN A 270 -10.29 11.38 -17.62
C GLN A 270 -9.16 12.34 -18.01
N LEU A 271 -8.65 13.12 -17.06
CA LEU A 271 -7.47 13.97 -17.29
C LEU A 271 -6.22 13.15 -17.63
N GLU A 272 -6.13 11.92 -17.13
CA GLU A 272 -5.08 10.95 -17.45
C GLU A 272 -5.32 10.20 -18.76
N GLY A 273 -6.39 10.54 -19.50
CA GLY A 273 -6.68 10.00 -20.83
C GLY A 273 -7.57 8.76 -20.85
N HIS A 274 -8.13 8.36 -19.71
CA HIS A 274 -9.05 7.21 -19.62
C HIS A 274 -10.51 7.70 -19.71
N ASN A 275 -11.27 7.20 -20.68
CA ASN A 275 -12.64 7.65 -20.88
C ASN A 275 -13.58 6.94 -19.90
N GLY A 276 -14.35 7.68 -19.10
CA GLY A 276 -15.29 7.04 -18.19
C GLY A 276 -16.39 7.95 -17.70
N ILE A 277 -17.34 7.33 -16.99
CA ILE A 277 -18.47 8.02 -16.36
C ILE A 277 -18.59 7.60 -14.89
N GLY A 278 -19.09 8.50 -14.06
CA GLY A 278 -19.41 8.24 -12.66
C GLY A 278 -20.91 8.21 -12.43
N LEU A 279 -21.43 7.09 -11.92
CA LEU A 279 -22.84 6.98 -11.53
C LEU A 279 -22.96 7.26 -10.04
N ASP A 280 -23.89 8.14 -9.66
CA ASP A 280 -24.29 8.31 -8.26
C ASP A 280 -25.78 8.60 -8.16
N LEU A 281 -26.36 8.28 -7.01
CA LEU A 281 -27.75 8.61 -6.69
C LEU A 281 -27.96 10.11 -6.52
N ARG A 282 -26.88 10.88 -6.28
CA ARG A 282 -26.94 12.30 -5.94
C ARG A 282 -25.82 13.08 -6.61
N LYS A 283 -26.18 14.19 -7.27
CA LYS A 283 -25.20 15.19 -7.70
C LYS A 283 -24.52 15.84 -6.50
N ARG A 284 -23.20 16.00 -6.57
CA ARG A 284 -22.38 16.72 -5.57
C ARG A 284 -22.02 18.12 -6.06
N ASN A 285 -21.69 19.02 -5.14
CA ASN A 285 -21.41 20.43 -5.47
C ASN A 285 -20.20 20.56 -6.39
N ILE A 286 -19.19 19.69 -6.22
CA ILE A 286 -17.98 19.73 -7.05
C ILE A 286 -18.23 19.35 -8.51
N TRP A 287 -19.33 18.68 -8.85
CA TRP A 287 -19.61 18.25 -10.23
C TRP A 287 -19.78 19.43 -11.19
N ASP A 288 -20.36 20.54 -10.74
CA ASP A 288 -20.52 21.76 -11.56
C ASP A 288 -19.17 22.26 -12.10
N ARG A 289 -18.11 22.08 -11.31
CA ARG A 289 -16.75 22.43 -11.71
C ARG A 289 -16.22 21.50 -12.80
N PHE A 290 -16.48 20.20 -12.69
CA PHE A 290 -16.00 19.22 -13.66
C PHE A 290 -16.72 19.38 -15.01
N GLU A 291 -18.03 19.63 -15.00
CA GLU A 291 -18.84 19.88 -16.20
C GLU A 291 -18.32 21.09 -17.00
N SER A 292 -17.81 22.14 -16.32
CA SER A 292 -17.28 23.34 -17.00
C SER A 292 -15.96 23.14 -17.76
N ASN A 293 -15.25 22.03 -17.57
CA ASN A 293 -13.94 21.79 -18.20
C ASN A 293 -14.00 21.16 -19.60
N ASN A 294 -15.20 21.03 -20.22
CA ASN A 294 -15.41 20.52 -21.59
C ASN A 294 -14.77 19.14 -21.89
N LEU A 295 -14.44 18.36 -20.87
CA LEU A 295 -13.91 17.00 -20.99
C LEU A 295 -15.08 16.03 -21.25
N THR A 296 -15.53 15.99 -22.50
CA THR A 296 -16.57 15.05 -23.02
C THR A 296 -17.94 15.10 -22.33
N SER A 297 -18.97 14.68 -23.06
CA SER A 297 -20.38 14.70 -22.68
C SER A 297 -20.67 14.18 -21.27
N MET A 298 -21.35 14.99 -20.45
CA MET A 298 -21.94 14.70 -19.12
C MET A 298 -21.35 13.48 -18.38
N PRO A 299 -20.20 13.64 -17.70
CA PRO A 299 -19.50 12.53 -17.05
C PRO A 299 -20.22 11.93 -15.85
N PHE A 300 -21.32 12.53 -15.36
CA PHE A 300 -21.96 12.11 -14.13
C PHE A 300 -23.51 12.03 -14.22
N PRO A 301 -24.06 10.89 -14.65
CA PRO A 301 -25.49 10.64 -14.56
C PRO A 301 -25.95 10.51 -13.10
N VAL A 302 -27.00 11.23 -12.73
CA VAL A 302 -27.73 10.95 -11.49
C VAL A 302 -28.69 9.80 -11.77
N LEU A 303 -28.30 8.58 -11.38
CA LEU A 303 -29.03 7.36 -11.70
C LEU A 303 -29.17 6.46 -10.48
N SER A 304 -30.38 5.97 -10.26
CA SER A 304 -30.61 4.86 -9.33
C SER A 304 -30.27 3.55 -10.02
N VAL A 305 -29.15 2.96 -9.65
CA VAL A 305 -28.75 1.64 -10.12
C VAL A 305 -29.42 0.60 -9.22
N ASP A 306 -30.34 -0.18 -9.80
CA ASP A 306 -30.75 -1.46 -9.20
C ASP A 306 -29.72 -2.52 -9.63
N PRO A 307 -28.83 -2.95 -8.72
CA PRO A 307 -27.77 -3.89 -9.07
C PRO A 307 -28.29 -5.31 -9.38
N SER A 308 -29.52 -5.62 -8.98
CA SER A 308 -30.17 -6.89 -9.31
C SER A 308 -30.72 -6.90 -10.75
N GLY A 309 -31.00 -5.74 -11.31
CA GLY A 309 -31.54 -5.55 -12.65
C GLY A 309 -30.48 -5.54 -13.77
N ASN A 310 -30.90 -4.97 -14.91
CA ASN A 310 -30.12 -4.84 -16.15
C ASN A 310 -29.70 -3.38 -16.43
N ALA A 311 -29.69 -2.51 -15.41
CA ALA A 311 -29.50 -1.07 -15.58
C ALA A 311 -28.18 -0.67 -16.25
N LEU A 312 -27.16 -1.54 -16.21
CA LEU A 312 -25.88 -1.32 -16.90
C LEU A 312 -25.91 -1.72 -18.38
N ASN A 313 -26.92 -2.47 -18.85
CA ASN A 313 -27.01 -2.88 -20.25
C ASN A 313 -27.29 -1.70 -21.20
N ASP A 314 -27.81 -0.61 -20.66
CA ASP A 314 -28.07 0.63 -21.41
C ASP A 314 -26.82 1.53 -21.51
N LEU A 315 -25.73 1.17 -20.81
CA LEU A 315 -24.46 1.89 -20.89
C LEU A 315 -23.58 1.33 -22.01
N PRO A 316 -22.74 2.16 -22.64
CA PRO A 316 -21.73 1.68 -23.58
C PRO A 316 -20.82 0.66 -22.91
N ARG A 317 -20.44 -0.38 -23.66
CA ARG A 317 -19.51 -1.41 -23.17
C ARG A 317 -18.23 -0.75 -22.64
N GLN A 318 -17.93 -1.03 -21.38
CA GLN A 318 -16.77 -0.56 -20.65
C GLN A 318 -15.77 -1.69 -20.40
N ASP A 319 -14.49 -1.34 -20.26
CA ASP A 319 -13.44 -2.29 -19.92
C ASP A 319 -13.44 -2.59 -18.41
N TRP A 320 -13.76 -1.58 -17.58
CA TRP A 320 -13.69 -1.65 -16.13
C TRP A 320 -14.92 -1.11 -15.41
N LEU A 321 -15.32 -1.81 -14.33
CA LEU A 321 -16.14 -1.25 -13.27
C LEU A 321 -15.27 -0.85 -12.08
N ILE A 322 -15.51 0.33 -11.54
CA ILE A 322 -14.83 0.85 -10.35
C ILE A 322 -15.86 0.92 -9.22
N GLY A 323 -15.48 0.38 -8.06
CA GLY A 323 -16.19 0.54 -6.80
C GLY A 323 -15.26 1.18 -5.77
N ASN A 324 -15.08 2.49 -5.83
CA ASN A 324 -14.28 3.22 -4.85
C ASN A 324 -15.13 3.57 -3.62
N HIS A 325 -14.97 2.82 -2.53
CA HIS A 325 -15.72 3.06 -1.29
C HIS A 325 -17.24 3.07 -1.51
N SER A 326 -17.73 2.13 -2.33
CA SER A 326 -19.10 2.07 -2.84
C SER A 326 -20.16 1.59 -1.82
N ASP A 327 -19.84 1.57 -0.52
CA ASP A 327 -20.75 1.24 0.59
C ASP A 327 -21.61 -0.02 0.33
N GLU A 328 -22.95 0.10 0.32
CA GLU A 328 -23.91 -0.99 0.09
C GLU A 328 -23.78 -1.68 -1.28
N LEU A 329 -23.13 -1.02 -2.24
CA LEU A 329 -22.89 -1.59 -3.56
C LEU A 329 -21.64 -2.48 -3.61
N THR A 330 -20.79 -2.46 -2.58
CA THR A 330 -19.54 -3.24 -2.55
C THR A 330 -19.70 -4.71 -3.03
N PRO A 331 -20.62 -5.54 -2.48
CA PRO A 331 -20.78 -6.92 -2.94
C PRO A 331 -21.42 -7.01 -4.35
N TRP A 332 -22.10 -5.95 -4.80
CA TRP A 332 -22.74 -5.89 -6.10
C TRP A 332 -21.81 -5.50 -7.25
N ILE A 333 -20.72 -4.78 -6.99
CA ILE A 333 -19.74 -4.41 -8.02
C ILE A 333 -19.24 -5.62 -8.83
N PRO A 334 -18.76 -6.73 -8.23
CA PRO A 334 -18.30 -7.88 -9.01
C PRO A 334 -19.44 -8.58 -9.76
N VAL A 335 -20.66 -8.60 -9.21
CA VAL A 335 -21.85 -9.14 -9.90
C VAL A 335 -22.18 -8.33 -11.15
N MET A 336 -22.18 -7.00 -11.01
CA MET A 336 -22.40 -6.08 -12.12
C MET A 336 -21.29 -6.17 -13.18
N ALA A 337 -20.04 -6.37 -12.76
CA ALA A 337 -18.91 -6.56 -13.65
C ALA A 337 -19.06 -7.85 -14.47
N ALA A 338 -19.50 -8.93 -13.80
CA ALA A 338 -19.74 -10.21 -14.46
C ALA A 338 -20.85 -10.12 -15.51
N LYS A 339 -21.98 -9.48 -15.16
CA LYS A 339 -23.11 -9.27 -16.09
C LYS A 339 -22.74 -8.42 -17.31
N SER A 340 -21.87 -7.42 -17.12
CA SER A 340 -21.43 -6.50 -18.18
C SER A 340 -20.16 -6.96 -18.91
N ALA A 341 -19.64 -8.15 -18.59
CA ALA A 341 -18.38 -8.67 -19.12
C ALA A 341 -17.23 -7.65 -19.02
N SER A 342 -17.13 -6.99 -17.86
CA SER A 342 -16.09 -6.01 -17.52
C SER A 342 -15.12 -6.58 -16.48
N ASN A 343 -13.88 -6.11 -16.48
CA ASN A 343 -12.98 -6.25 -15.32
C ASN A 343 -13.48 -5.33 -14.19
N PHE A 344 -12.95 -5.48 -12.98
CA PHE A 344 -13.28 -4.54 -11.90
C PHE A 344 -12.11 -4.18 -10.98
N PHE A 345 -12.19 -2.97 -10.44
CA PHE A 345 -11.45 -2.54 -9.26
C PHE A 345 -12.44 -2.27 -8.13
N LEU A 346 -12.19 -2.82 -6.95
CA LEU A 346 -13.07 -2.68 -5.80
C LEU A 346 -12.26 -2.30 -4.55
N LEU A 347 -12.63 -1.19 -3.91
CA LEU A 347 -12.05 -0.71 -2.65
C LEU A 347 -13.13 -0.65 -1.55
N PRO A 348 -13.36 -1.76 -0.81
CA PRO A 348 -14.37 -1.81 0.24
C PRO A 348 -14.13 -0.83 1.40
N CYS A 349 -15.18 -0.19 1.90
CA CYS A 349 -15.13 0.69 3.09
C CYS A 349 -16.02 0.19 4.23
N CYS A 350 -17.32 0.06 3.95
CA CYS A 350 -18.37 -0.28 4.90
C CYS A 350 -18.80 -1.74 4.69
N PRO A 351 -18.91 -2.53 5.78
CA PRO A 351 -19.25 -3.94 5.66
C PRO A 351 -20.76 -4.13 5.40
N PHE A 352 -21.11 -4.38 4.15
CA PHE A 352 -22.46 -4.70 3.68
C PHE A 352 -22.47 -6.07 3.01
N ASP A 353 -23.49 -6.87 3.29
CA ASP A 353 -23.86 -7.96 2.39
C ASP A 353 -24.76 -7.42 1.26
N PHE A 354 -25.33 -8.29 0.43
CA PHE A 354 -26.14 -7.88 -0.71
C PHE A 354 -27.38 -7.04 -0.32
N TYR A 355 -27.91 -7.19 0.90
CA TYR A 355 -29.22 -6.62 1.26
C TYR A 355 -29.20 -5.81 2.56
N GLY A 356 -28.07 -5.73 3.25
CA GLY A 356 -27.96 -5.03 4.51
C GLY A 356 -26.55 -5.01 5.07
N LYS A 357 -26.44 -4.63 6.34
CA LYS A 357 -25.15 -4.62 7.03
C LYS A 357 -24.65 -6.05 7.22
N PHE A 358 -23.40 -6.29 6.84
CA PHE A 358 -22.78 -7.59 6.94
C PHE A 358 -22.75 -8.07 8.40
N ALA A 359 -23.45 -9.17 8.66
CA ALA A 359 -23.62 -9.73 9.99
C ALA A 359 -23.08 -11.18 10.05
N LYS A 360 -21.75 -11.36 10.12
CA LYS A 360 -21.16 -12.67 10.43
C LYS A 360 -20.45 -12.65 11.79
N GLY A 361 -21.10 -13.29 12.77
CA GLY A 361 -20.50 -13.86 13.97
C GLY A 361 -19.98 -12.88 15.03
N ARG A 362 -20.61 -12.92 16.22
CA ARG A 362 -20.16 -12.47 17.56
C ARG A 362 -18.84 -11.70 17.64
N LYS A 363 -18.88 -10.56 18.36
CA LYS A 363 -17.74 -9.92 19.03
C LYS A 363 -16.61 -10.93 19.25
N SER A 364 -15.49 -10.75 18.56
CA SER A 364 -14.23 -11.32 19.03
C SER A 364 -14.12 -10.95 20.51
N ALA A 365 -13.68 -11.88 21.36
CA ALA A 365 -13.52 -11.62 22.81
C ALA A 365 -12.66 -10.36 23.11
N ASP A 366 -11.93 -9.88 22.09
CA ASP A 366 -11.04 -8.71 22.09
C ASP A 366 -11.61 -7.42 21.46
N GLY A 367 -12.88 -7.37 21.04
CA GLY A 367 -13.48 -6.13 20.52
C GLY A 367 -12.93 -5.62 19.18
N THR A 368 -12.24 -6.47 18.41
CA THR A 368 -11.66 -6.10 17.10
C THR A 368 -12.69 -6.04 15.97
N THR A 369 -12.48 -5.07 15.06
CA THR A 369 -13.43 -4.53 14.06
C THR A 369 -13.94 -5.53 13.03
N HIS A 370 -15.18 -5.39 12.54
CA HIS A 370 -15.86 -6.19 11.50
C HIS A 370 -15.14 -6.36 10.13
N PHE A 371 -14.01 -5.69 9.88
CA PHE A 371 -13.44 -5.56 8.54
C PHE A 371 -12.51 -6.72 8.09
N PRO A 372 -11.66 -7.30 8.96
CA PRO A 372 -10.84 -8.45 8.58
C PRO A 372 -11.65 -9.70 8.18
N SER A 373 -12.85 -9.89 8.74
CA SER A 373 -13.75 -10.97 8.31
C SER A 373 -14.56 -10.61 7.06
N TYR A 374 -14.66 -9.33 6.73
CA TYR A 374 -15.39 -8.83 5.56
C TYR A 374 -14.59 -8.99 4.26
N ILE A 375 -13.27 -8.79 4.29
CA ILE A 375 -12.40 -8.96 3.11
C ILE A 375 -12.50 -10.38 2.52
N PRO A 376 -12.39 -11.48 3.31
CA PRO A 376 -12.61 -12.83 2.78
C PRO A 376 -14.00 -13.08 2.21
N TYR A 377 -15.04 -12.43 2.75
CA TYR A 377 -16.41 -12.53 2.22
C TYR A 377 -16.54 -11.85 0.85
N VAL A 378 -15.98 -10.66 0.68
CA VAL A 378 -15.96 -9.99 -0.63
C VAL A 378 -15.16 -10.81 -1.64
N ARG A 379 -14.01 -11.36 -1.21
CA ARG A 379 -13.20 -12.25 -2.04
C ARG A 379 -13.97 -13.48 -2.51
N SER A 380 -14.70 -14.16 -1.62
CA SER A 380 -15.47 -15.36 -2.00
C SER A 380 -16.53 -15.05 -3.05
N ILE A 381 -17.18 -13.88 -3.01
CA ILE A 381 -18.11 -13.46 -4.07
C ILE A 381 -17.38 -13.40 -5.43
N CYS A 382 -16.19 -12.80 -5.45
CA CYS A 382 -15.42 -12.64 -6.69
C CYS A 382 -14.97 -14.00 -7.25
N ASP A 383 -14.51 -14.89 -6.36
CA ASP A 383 -14.07 -16.25 -6.71
C ASP A 383 -15.26 -17.10 -7.22
N ASP A 384 -16.43 -17.02 -6.56
CA ASP A 384 -17.63 -17.76 -6.95
C ASP A 384 -18.16 -17.34 -8.33
N LEU A 385 -17.97 -16.07 -8.70
CA LEU A 385 -18.27 -15.53 -10.04
C LEU A 385 -17.24 -15.93 -11.11
N GLY A 386 -16.10 -16.51 -10.70
CA GLY A 386 -15.07 -17.04 -11.59
C GLY A 386 -14.10 -16.00 -12.16
N PHE A 387 -13.86 -14.88 -11.46
CA PHE A 387 -12.81 -13.94 -11.82
C PHE A 387 -11.41 -14.45 -11.43
N ASP A 388 -10.38 -14.01 -12.16
CA ASP A 388 -9.00 -14.04 -11.68
C ASP A 388 -8.81 -12.84 -10.74
N VAL A 389 -8.73 -13.08 -9.43
CA VAL A 389 -8.77 -12.04 -8.39
C VAL A 389 -7.41 -11.85 -7.71
N GLU A 390 -6.87 -10.65 -7.83
CA GLU A 390 -5.71 -10.19 -7.07
C GLU A 390 -6.12 -9.23 -5.95
N GLU A 391 -5.52 -9.38 -4.76
CA GLU A 391 -5.70 -8.48 -3.62
C GLU A 391 -4.47 -7.61 -3.42
N ASP A 392 -4.65 -6.30 -3.26
CA ASP A 392 -3.57 -5.36 -2.95
C ASP A 392 -3.97 -4.41 -1.81
N ARG A 393 -3.00 -3.64 -1.32
CA ARG A 393 -3.17 -2.68 -0.25
C ARG A 393 -2.65 -1.31 -0.67
N LEU A 394 -3.55 -0.34 -0.79
CA LEU A 394 -3.24 1.00 -1.25
C LEU A 394 -2.49 1.84 -0.20
N LYS A 395 -1.72 2.82 -0.70
CA LYS A 395 -1.03 3.84 0.11
C LYS A 395 -1.84 5.13 0.20
N ILE A 396 -3.02 5.01 0.83
CA ILE A 396 -3.98 6.11 1.06
C ILE A 396 -4.12 6.46 2.55
N PRO A 397 -4.66 7.65 2.91
CA PRO A 397 -4.93 8.02 4.30
C PRO A 397 -5.98 7.15 5.01
N SER A 398 -6.92 6.56 4.27
CA SER A 398 -7.94 5.65 4.81
C SER A 398 -7.36 4.41 5.50
N THR A 399 -8.03 3.97 6.58
CA THR A 399 -7.73 2.68 7.22
C THR A 399 -8.31 1.50 6.43
N LYS A 400 -9.25 1.76 5.52
CA LYS A 400 -9.88 0.80 4.62
C LYS A 400 -9.18 0.86 3.27
N ARG A 401 -8.07 0.14 3.17
CA ARG A 401 -7.10 0.28 2.07
C ARG A 401 -6.79 -1.04 1.36
N ALA A 402 -7.49 -2.11 1.68
CA ALA A 402 -7.41 -3.36 0.93
C ALA A 402 -8.34 -3.27 -0.27
N CYS A 403 -7.85 -3.60 -1.47
CA CYS A 403 -8.62 -3.57 -2.71
C CYS A 403 -8.51 -4.89 -3.46
N PHE A 404 -9.50 -5.15 -4.32
CA PHE A 404 -9.54 -6.29 -5.22
C PHE A 404 -9.49 -5.82 -6.66
N ILE A 405 -8.69 -6.51 -7.46
CA ILE A 405 -8.60 -6.37 -8.91
C ILE A 405 -9.12 -7.69 -9.47
N GLY A 406 -10.28 -7.67 -10.11
CA GLY A 406 -10.85 -8.85 -10.77
C GLY A 406 -10.72 -8.73 -12.27
N THR A 407 -10.08 -9.71 -12.88
CA THR A 407 -9.96 -9.79 -14.35
C THR A 407 -10.70 -11.00 -14.88
N ILE A 408 -11.27 -10.86 -16.08
CA ILE A 408 -11.94 -11.98 -16.73
C ILE A 408 -10.88 -12.98 -17.21
N PRO A 409 -10.96 -14.27 -16.83
CA PRO A 409 -10.01 -15.27 -17.27
C PRO A 409 -9.99 -15.40 -18.80
N LYS A 410 -8.88 -15.87 -19.36
CA LYS A 410 -8.75 -16.08 -20.82
C LYS A 410 -9.81 -17.04 -21.40
N CYS A 411 -10.30 -17.98 -20.59
CA CYS A 411 -11.37 -18.91 -20.98
C CYS A 411 -12.79 -18.31 -20.85
N GLY A 412 -12.91 -17.06 -20.40
CA GLY A 412 -14.18 -16.41 -20.09
C GLY A 412 -14.69 -16.75 -18.68
N LEU A 413 -15.77 -16.09 -18.27
CA LEU A 413 -16.48 -16.40 -17.03
C LEU A 413 -17.25 -17.74 -17.16
N PRO A 414 -17.61 -18.38 -16.05
CA PRO A 414 -18.30 -19.67 -16.05
C PRO A 414 -19.62 -19.64 -16.85
N ALA A 415 -19.94 -20.74 -17.56
CA ALA A 415 -21.17 -20.84 -18.35
C ALA A 415 -22.45 -20.81 -17.50
N ASP A 416 -22.36 -21.23 -16.24
CA ASP A 416 -23.41 -21.24 -15.20
C ASP A 416 -23.47 -19.91 -14.40
N LEU A 417 -22.92 -18.81 -14.94
CA LEU A 417 -22.82 -17.52 -14.25
C LEU A 417 -24.17 -17.03 -13.69
N ASN A 418 -25.26 -17.16 -14.43
CA ASN A 418 -26.58 -16.72 -13.95
C ASN A 418 -27.06 -17.53 -12.74
N GLU A 419 -26.76 -18.83 -12.69
CA GLU A 419 -27.10 -19.69 -11.56
C GLU A 419 -26.25 -19.33 -10.34
N ARG A 420 -24.95 -19.07 -10.54
CA ARG A 420 -24.04 -18.58 -9.49
C ARG A 420 -24.50 -17.26 -8.89
N ILE A 421 -24.86 -16.29 -9.74
CA ILE A 421 -25.42 -15.01 -9.30
C ILE A 421 -26.70 -15.24 -8.48
N ALA A 422 -27.62 -16.07 -8.98
CA ALA A 422 -28.87 -16.38 -8.28
C ALA A 422 -28.64 -17.02 -6.90
N LEU A 423 -27.64 -17.91 -6.78
CA LEU A 423 -27.23 -18.51 -5.52
C LEU A 423 -26.62 -17.49 -4.57
N LEU A 424 -25.67 -16.67 -5.04
CA LEU A 424 -25.00 -15.63 -4.25
C LEU A 424 -25.99 -14.62 -3.67
N THR A 425 -26.96 -14.21 -4.49
CA THR A 425 -27.95 -13.20 -4.11
C THR A 425 -29.22 -13.83 -3.50
N ASN A 426 -29.23 -15.14 -3.20
CA ASN A 426 -30.40 -15.85 -2.65
C ASN A 426 -31.73 -15.57 -3.41
N ALA A 427 -31.67 -15.54 -4.74
CA ALA A 427 -32.81 -15.22 -5.60
C ALA A 427 -33.95 -16.28 -5.58
N THR A 428 -33.74 -17.41 -4.89
CA THR A 428 -34.67 -18.56 -4.85
C THR A 428 -35.55 -18.62 -3.58
N GLY A 429 -35.50 -17.61 -2.70
CA GLY A 429 -36.37 -17.46 -1.52
C GLY A 429 -37.26 -16.22 -1.57
N ALA A 430 -37.98 -15.89 -0.49
CA ALA A 430 -38.65 -14.59 -0.34
C ALA A 430 -37.59 -13.48 -0.29
N THR A 431 -37.22 -12.96 -1.46
CA THR A 431 -36.08 -12.06 -1.64
C THR A 431 -36.30 -10.75 -0.89
N PRO A 432 -35.40 -10.35 0.02
CA PRO A 432 -35.32 -8.96 0.43
C PRO A 432 -34.95 -8.10 -0.79
N HIS A 433 -35.60 -6.96 -0.98
CA HIS A 433 -35.26 -6.01 -2.03
C HIS A 433 -33.98 -5.26 -1.66
N PHE A 434 -33.11 -4.98 -2.64
CA PHE A 434 -32.00 -4.05 -2.43
C PHE A 434 -32.55 -2.68 -2.04
N VAL A 435 -32.05 -2.13 -0.94
CA VAL A 435 -32.45 -0.80 -0.45
C VAL A 435 -31.27 0.13 -0.61
N ALA A 436 -31.29 0.90 -1.70
CA ALA A 436 -30.39 2.02 -1.89
C ALA A 436 -30.55 3.04 -0.76
N ARG A 437 -29.48 3.80 -0.46
CA ARG A 437 -29.62 4.97 0.41
C ARG A 437 -30.64 5.96 -0.18
N PRO A 438 -31.37 6.72 0.66
CA PRO A 438 -32.33 7.73 0.17
C PRO A 438 -31.69 8.72 -0.79
N ALA A 439 -32.39 9.26 -1.79
CA ALA A 439 -31.82 10.26 -2.69
C ALA A 439 -31.52 11.61 -2.01
N VAL A 440 -32.14 11.89 -0.86
CA VAL A 440 -31.92 13.13 -0.09
C VAL A 440 -31.21 12.82 1.21
N GLU A 441 -30.12 13.53 1.51
CA GLU A 441 -29.45 13.42 2.80
C GLU A 441 -30.25 14.19 3.86
N VAL A 442 -30.68 13.49 4.91
CA VAL A 442 -31.26 14.18 6.07
C VAL A 442 -30.14 14.92 6.78
N ILE A 443 -30.21 16.26 6.80
CA ILE A 443 -29.26 17.10 7.56
C ILE A 443 -29.42 16.73 9.04
N ARG A 444 -28.52 15.89 9.55
CA ARG A 444 -28.36 15.68 10.99
C ARG A 444 -27.39 16.74 11.47
N ASN A 445 -27.91 17.77 12.15
CA ASN A 445 -27.08 18.69 12.90
C ASN A 445 -26.40 17.91 14.02
N CYS A 446 -25.17 17.44 13.79
CA CYS A 446 -24.33 16.81 14.80
C CYS A 446 -23.76 17.86 15.78
N ILE A 447 -24.64 18.66 16.40
CA ILE A 447 -24.26 19.62 17.46
C ILE A 447 -24.51 19.01 18.86
N HIS A 448 -25.13 17.84 18.95
CA HIS A 448 -25.24 17.09 20.20
C HIS A 448 -25.07 15.60 19.94
N LEU A 449 -23.84 15.10 20.07
CA LEU A 449 -23.52 13.73 20.53
C LEU A 449 -22.11 13.72 21.10
#